data_AF-A0A3S2CP27-F1
#
_entry.id   AF-A0A3S2CP27-F1
#
_cell.length_a   1.000
_cell.length_b   1.000
_cell.length_c   1.000
_cell.angle_alpha   90.00
_cell.angle_beta   90.00
_cell.angle_gamma   90.00
#
_symmetry.space_group_name_H-M   'P 1'
#
loop_
_entity.id
_entity.type
_entity.pdbx_description
1 polymer ?
#
loop_
_entity_poly.entity_id
_entity_poly.type
_entity_poly.pdbx_seq_one_letter_code
_entity_poly.pdbx_strand_id
1 'polypeptide(L)'
;MKFFRYVSAVLAIAISASAGWADDHDPIYYGSRAGMQLTTVSTEGIGTANAKIHVRHTPKDAKAFCVQYNSDYSMACVKQTMALVKIDDYVTGNCVKRTWLDLSNEKFAFLGPAKKSDEMIADYAIKRVKTGEILDGTTASGYWVELGIFQHLCPGIAK
;
A
#
# COMPACT_ATOMS: atom_id res chain seq x y z
N MET A 1 27.09 9.37 -69.91
CA MET A 1 28.09 8.87 -68.92
C MET A 1 28.21 9.86 -67.77
N LYS A 2 27.69 9.50 -66.58
CA LYS A 2 28.28 9.75 -65.25
C LYS A 2 27.32 9.18 -64.20
N PHE A 3 27.65 7.96 -63.77
CA PHE A 3 27.07 7.27 -62.63
C PHE A 3 27.54 7.97 -61.34
N PHE A 4 26.62 8.27 -60.40
CA PHE A 4 27.01 8.57 -59.02
C PHE A 4 26.05 7.92 -58.01
N ARG A 5 26.55 6.78 -57.54
CA ARG A 5 26.41 6.01 -56.29
C ARG A 5 25.53 6.58 -55.14
N TYR A 6 24.60 5.71 -54.71
CA TYR A 6 24.17 5.33 -53.34
C TYR A 6 24.56 6.19 -52.13
N VAL A 7 23.55 6.51 -51.30
CA VAL A 7 23.61 6.32 -49.83
C VAL A 7 22.22 5.90 -49.33
N SER A 8 22.06 4.63 -48.94
CA SER A 8 20.92 4.16 -48.14
C SER A 8 21.13 4.60 -46.69
N ALA A 9 20.26 5.46 -46.18
CA ALA A 9 20.20 5.76 -44.75
C ALA A 9 19.29 4.74 -44.06
N VAL A 10 19.88 3.76 -43.39
CA VAL A 10 19.16 2.85 -42.48
C VAL A 10 18.97 3.60 -41.17
N LEU A 11 17.74 4.07 -40.93
CA LEU A 11 17.34 4.71 -39.69
C LEU A 11 17.10 3.63 -38.63
N ALA A 12 18.08 3.39 -37.76
CA ALA A 12 17.94 2.51 -36.61
C ALA A 12 17.06 3.21 -35.55
N ILE A 13 15.81 2.76 -35.41
CA ILE A 13 14.92 3.18 -34.33
C ILE A 13 15.37 2.46 -33.07
N ALA A 14 16.02 3.18 -32.16
CA ALA A 14 16.29 2.70 -30.82
C ALA A 14 14.95 2.51 -30.08
N ILE A 15 14.62 1.26 -29.76
CA ILE A 15 13.50 0.93 -28.88
C ILE A 15 13.95 1.33 -27.47
N SER A 16 13.62 2.55 -27.07
CA SER A 16 13.71 3.00 -25.69
C SER A 16 12.81 2.09 -24.85
N ALA A 17 13.41 1.20 -24.06
CA ALA A 17 12.69 0.51 -23.00
C ALA A 17 12.16 1.58 -22.04
N SER A 18 10.87 1.92 -22.16
CA SER A 18 10.20 2.77 -21.18
C SER A 18 10.27 2.04 -19.84
N ALA A 19 11.01 2.65 -18.90
CA ALA A 19 11.00 2.26 -17.51
C ALA A 19 9.55 2.09 -17.05
N GLY A 20 9.26 0.96 -16.40
CA GLY A 20 7.93 0.57 -15.95
C GLY A 20 7.23 1.74 -15.25
N TRP A 21 6.08 2.10 -15.80
CA TRP A 21 5.14 2.98 -15.13
C TRP A 21 4.75 2.28 -13.83
N ALA A 22 4.85 2.99 -12.72
CA ALA A 22 4.38 2.51 -11.43
C ALA A 22 2.95 2.00 -11.60
N ASP A 23 2.73 0.77 -11.19
CA ASP A 23 1.44 0.09 -11.23
C ASP A 23 0.36 0.98 -10.62
N ASP A 24 -0.81 1.03 -11.25
CA ASP A 24 -2.02 1.72 -10.78
C ASP A 24 -2.68 0.88 -9.68
N HIS A 25 -1.87 0.40 -8.74
CA HIS A 25 -2.30 -0.35 -7.58
C HIS A 25 -2.66 0.63 -6.47
N ASP A 26 -3.82 0.41 -5.87
CA ASP A 26 -4.25 1.15 -4.70
C ASP A 26 -3.13 1.09 -3.62
N PRO A 27 -2.79 2.25 -3.03
CA PRO A 27 -1.68 2.30 -2.10
C PRO A 27 -2.00 1.57 -0.79
N ILE A 28 -0.98 0.94 -0.21
CA ILE A 28 -1.07 0.40 1.16
C ILE A 28 -0.78 1.54 2.14
N TYR A 29 -1.73 1.83 3.02
CA TYR A 29 -1.57 2.84 4.06
C TYR A 29 -0.87 2.24 5.29
N TYR A 30 0.05 3.01 5.87
CA TYR A 30 0.72 2.66 7.14
C TYR A 30 0.24 3.52 8.32
N GLY A 31 -0.72 4.40 8.06
CA GLY A 31 -1.35 5.26 9.06
C GLY A 31 -2.51 6.04 8.48
N SER A 32 -3.22 6.73 9.35
CA SER A 32 -4.51 7.35 9.03
C SER A 32 -4.45 8.80 8.57
N ARG A 33 -3.25 9.39 8.49
CA ARG A 33 -3.07 10.78 8.04
C ARG A 33 -2.87 10.83 6.53
N ALA A 34 -3.27 11.93 5.91
CA ALA A 34 -3.12 12.14 4.48
C ALA A 34 -1.67 11.91 4.02
N GLY A 35 -1.49 11.17 2.94
CA GLY A 35 -0.18 10.82 2.39
C GLY A 35 0.62 9.78 3.20
N MET A 36 0.11 9.20 4.29
CA MET A 36 0.73 8.03 4.97
C MET A 36 0.51 6.74 4.17
N GLN A 37 1.09 6.70 2.99
CA GLN A 37 0.89 5.66 2.00
C GLN A 37 2.21 5.04 1.55
N LEU A 38 2.14 3.87 0.91
CA LEU A 38 3.28 3.16 0.36
C LEU A 38 2.98 2.71 -1.06
N THR A 39 4.06 2.64 -1.85
CA THR A 39 4.00 2.07 -3.18
C THR A 39 4.06 0.54 -3.09
N THR A 40 3.10 -0.14 -3.69
CA THR A 40 3.16 -1.60 -3.88
C THR A 40 4.26 -1.95 -4.88
N VAL A 41 5.13 -2.88 -4.51
CA VAL A 41 6.27 -3.35 -5.32
C VAL A 41 5.94 -4.67 -6.02
N SER A 42 5.32 -5.60 -5.30
CA SER A 42 4.86 -6.87 -5.85
C SER A 42 3.78 -7.48 -4.98
N THR A 43 3.02 -8.40 -5.55
CA THR A 43 1.97 -9.16 -4.85
C THR A 43 2.16 -10.65 -5.10
N GLU A 44 1.82 -11.46 -4.10
CA GLU A 44 1.94 -12.92 -4.15
C GLU A 44 0.73 -13.54 -3.47
N GLY A 45 0.13 -14.57 -4.07
CA GLY A 45 -0.89 -15.39 -3.42
C GLY A 45 -2.11 -14.63 -2.90
N ILE A 46 -2.47 -13.48 -3.47
CA ILE A 46 -3.61 -12.66 -3.05
C ILE A 46 -4.89 -13.50 -3.04
N GLY A 47 -5.68 -13.38 -1.97
CA GLY A 47 -6.90 -14.18 -1.75
C GLY A 47 -6.65 -15.61 -1.25
N THR A 48 -5.40 -16.01 -1.02
CA THR A 48 -5.05 -17.37 -0.56
C THR A 48 -4.61 -17.42 0.91
N ALA A 49 -4.19 -18.60 1.38
CA ALA A 49 -3.63 -18.77 2.72
C ALA A 49 -2.23 -18.14 2.90
N ASN A 50 -1.58 -17.73 1.81
CA ASN A 50 -0.20 -17.23 1.78
C ASN A 50 -0.12 -15.88 1.05
N ALA A 51 -1.14 -15.03 1.20
CA ALA A 51 -1.16 -13.71 0.57
C ALA A 51 -0.02 -12.85 1.11
N LYS A 52 0.66 -12.11 0.23
CA LYS A 52 1.73 -11.19 0.60
C LYS A 52 1.75 -10.02 -0.36
N ILE A 53 1.94 -8.82 0.19
CA ILE A 53 2.14 -7.60 -0.58
C ILE A 53 3.46 -7.00 -0.13
N HIS A 54 4.40 -6.89 -1.06
CA HIS A 54 5.64 -6.16 -0.85
C HIS A 54 5.41 -4.68 -1.15
N VAL A 55 5.91 -3.81 -0.28
CA VAL A 55 5.73 -2.38 -0.34
C VAL A 55 7.04 -1.64 -0.20
N ARG A 56 7.06 -0.38 -0.60
CA ARG A 56 8.20 0.51 -0.41
C ARG A 56 7.70 1.91 -0.11
N HIS A 57 8.30 2.52 0.90
CA HIS A 57 8.17 3.95 1.13
C HIS A 57 9.08 4.69 0.15
N THR A 58 8.51 5.43 -0.79
CA THR A 58 9.26 6.16 -1.83
C THR A 58 9.34 7.65 -1.53
N PRO A 59 10.27 8.41 -2.15
CA PRO A 59 10.27 9.87 -2.06
C PRO A 59 8.96 10.52 -2.52
N LYS A 60 8.22 9.89 -3.45
CA LYS A 60 6.90 10.34 -3.89
C LYS A 60 5.89 10.23 -2.75
N ASP A 61 5.91 9.11 -2.03
CA ASP A 61 5.04 8.88 -0.87
C ASP A 61 5.35 9.84 0.27
N ALA A 62 6.62 10.01 0.60
CA ALA A 62 7.07 10.97 1.60
C ALA A 62 6.66 12.41 1.24
N LYS A 63 6.73 12.78 -0.05
CA LYS A 63 6.24 14.07 -0.54
C LYS A 63 4.73 14.22 -0.39
N ALA A 64 3.95 13.16 -0.62
CA ALA A 64 2.51 13.18 -0.41
C ALA A 64 2.18 13.51 1.05
N PHE A 65 2.82 12.85 2.02
CA PHE A 65 2.66 13.17 3.44
C PHE A 65 3.07 14.61 3.77
N CYS A 66 4.24 15.04 3.32
CA CYS A 66 4.75 16.39 3.59
C CYS A 66 3.79 17.49 3.08
N VAL A 67 3.29 17.35 1.86
CA VAL A 67 2.40 18.36 1.27
C VAL A 67 0.98 18.26 1.83
N GLN A 68 0.40 17.06 1.88
CA GLN A 68 -1.02 16.89 2.18
C GLN A 68 -1.34 16.97 3.67
N TYR A 69 -0.40 16.53 4.52
CA TYR A 69 -0.60 16.54 5.97
C TYR A 69 0.13 17.70 6.66
N ASN A 70 1.40 17.92 6.34
CA ASN A 70 2.19 18.97 6.99
C ASN A 70 2.10 20.34 6.29
N SER A 71 1.51 20.43 5.09
CA SER A 71 1.56 21.64 4.24
C SER A 71 2.99 22.14 3.96
N ASP A 72 3.98 21.24 3.99
CA ASP A 72 5.40 21.52 3.77
C ASP A 72 5.84 21.00 2.39
N TYR A 73 6.22 21.94 1.52
CA TYR A 73 6.64 21.65 0.15
C TYR A 73 8.16 21.46 0.01
N SER A 74 8.90 21.51 1.12
CA SER A 74 10.36 21.44 1.13
C SER A 74 10.89 20.02 0.93
N MET A 75 12.05 19.92 0.29
CA MET A 75 12.80 18.67 0.23
C MET A 75 13.42 18.27 1.58
N ALA A 76 13.46 19.19 2.56
CA ALA A 76 13.90 18.89 3.91
C ALA A 76 12.90 17.95 4.59
N CYS A 77 11.59 18.26 4.52
CA CYS A 77 10.54 17.37 5.03
C CYS A 77 10.62 15.99 4.35
N VAL A 78 10.76 15.94 3.02
CA VAL A 78 10.83 14.65 2.30
C VAL A 78 11.99 13.80 2.80
N LYS A 79 13.20 14.37 2.91
CA LYS A 79 14.38 13.65 3.42
C LYS A 79 14.19 13.17 4.86
N GLN A 80 13.61 14.02 5.71
CA GLN A 80 13.35 13.68 7.11
C GLN A 80 12.32 12.55 7.22
N THR A 81 11.20 12.64 6.50
CA THR A 81 10.15 11.61 6.46
C THR A 81 10.70 10.27 5.97
N MET A 82 11.51 10.28 4.90
CA MET A 82 12.21 9.08 4.41
C MET A 82 13.17 8.47 5.45
N ALA A 83 13.81 9.31 6.27
CA ALA A 83 14.72 8.85 7.31
C ALA A 83 13.99 8.30 8.54
N LEU A 84 12.85 8.89 8.92
CA LEU A 84 12.14 8.58 10.17
C LEU A 84 11.12 7.45 10.05
N VAL A 85 10.46 7.29 8.90
CA VAL A 85 9.48 6.22 8.71
C VAL A 85 10.21 4.88 8.61
N LYS A 86 10.11 4.08 9.67
CA LYS A 86 10.66 2.73 9.78
C LYS A 86 9.50 1.75 9.96
N ILE A 87 9.17 1.07 8.88
CA ILE A 87 8.09 0.09 8.78
C ILE A 87 8.61 -1.09 7.97
N ASP A 88 7.99 -2.25 8.12
CA ASP A 88 8.32 -3.43 7.34
C ASP A 88 8.01 -3.23 5.85
N ASP A 89 8.68 -4.00 5.01
CA ASP A 89 8.58 -3.93 3.54
C ASP A 89 7.53 -4.88 2.97
N TYR A 90 6.71 -5.51 3.82
CA TYR A 90 5.59 -6.32 3.40
C TYR A 90 4.48 -6.41 4.46
N VAL A 91 3.28 -6.76 3.99
CA VAL A 91 2.19 -7.30 4.80
C VAL A 91 1.89 -8.73 4.36
N THR A 92 1.39 -9.58 5.27
CA THR A 92 1.03 -10.97 4.94
C THR A 92 -0.36 -11.32 5.41
N GLY A 93 -1.06 -12.19 4.68
CA GLY A 93 -2.43 -12.58 4.94
C GLY A 93 -2.65 -14.08 4.77
N ASN A 94 -3.54 -14.61 5.59
CA ASN A 94 -4.12 -15.93 5.43
C ASN A 94 -5.63 -15.79 5.30
N CYS A 95 -6.13 -15.81 4.06
CA CYS A 95 -7.53 -15.54 3.76
C CYS A 95 -8.48 -16.67 4.18
N VAL A 96 -7.96 -17.90 4.30
CA VAL A 96 -8.72 -19.04 4.85
C VAL A 96 -8.98 -18.85 6.34
N LYS A 97 -7.96 -18.43 7.09
CA LYS A 97 -8.06 -18.14 8.53
C LYS A 97 -8.60 -16.74 8.83
N ARG A 98 -8.67 -15.88 7.82
CA ARG A 98 -9.05 -14.46 7.92
C ARG A 98 -8.18 -13.68 8.91
N THR A 99 -6.87 -13.89 8.82
CA THR A 99 -5.87 -13.22 9.67
C THR A 99 -4.76 -12.62 8.84
N TRP A 100 -4.15 -11.54 9.31
CA TRP A 100 -3.01 -10.90 8.66
C TRP A 100 -1.98 -10.38 9.67
N LEU A 101 -0.80 -10.05 9.16
CA LEU A 101 0.23 -9.25 9.81
C LEU A 101 0.34 -7.92 9.05
N ASP A 102 0.27 -6.81 9.79
CA ASP A 102 0.45 -5.46 9.26
C ASP A 102 1.95 -5.10 9.07
N LEU A 103 2.22 -3.83 8.78
CA LEU A 103 3.56 -3.28 8.56
C LEU A 103 4.40 -3.10 9.84
N SER A 104 3.81 -3.39 11.00
CA SER A 104 4.45 -3.42 12.31
C SER A 104 4.61 -4.86 12.83
N ASN A 105 4.37 -5.87 11.97
CA ASN A 105 4.28 -7.29 12.33
C ASN A 105 3.22 -7.58 13.40
N GLU A 106 2.21 -6.72 13.54
CA GLU A 106 1.10 -6.94 14.45
C GLU A 106 0.02 -7.80 13.81
N LYS A 107 -0.52 -8.72 14.61
CA LYS A 107 -1.48 -9.72 14.13
C LYS A 107 -2.92 -9.29 14.36
N PHE A 108 -3.71 -9.41 13.32
CA PHE A 108 -5.14 -9.12 13.32
C PHE A 108 -5.97 -10.30 12.82
N ALA A 109 -7.27 -10.27 13.15
CA ALA A 109 -8.26 -11.23 12.69
C ALA A 109 -9.56 -10.53 12.29
N PHE A 110 -10.13 -10.93 11.16
CA PHE A 110 -11.43 -10.47 10.69
C PHE A 110 -12.51 -11.43 11.19
N LEU A 111 -13.47 -10.91 11.97
CA LEU A 111 -14.50 -11.71 12.63
C LEU A 111 -15.85 -11.69 11.89
N GLY A 112 -16.00 -10.86 10.84
CA GLY A 112 -17.24 -10.70 10.10
C GLY A 112 -17.90 -9.34 10.36
N PRO A 113 -19.18 -9.17 9.97
CA PRO A 113 -19.93 -7.95 10.22
C PRO A 113 -19.97 -7.58 11.71
N ALA A 114 -19.81 -6.30 12.03
CA ALA A 114 -19.90 -5.82 13.40
C ALA A 114 -21.36 -5.62 13.83
N LYS A 115 -21.63 -5.82 15.12
CA LYS A 115 -22.88 -5.38 15.72
C LYS A 115 -22.77 -3.89 16.05
N LYS A 116 -23.49 -3.06 15.30
CA LYS A 116 -23.47 -1.60 15.46
C LYS A 116 -23.98 -1.17 16.83
N SER A 117 -23.34 -0.15 17.40
CA SER A 117 -23.77 0.60 18.57
C SER A 117 -23.17 2.00 18.51
N ASP A 118 -23.52 2.87 19.46
CA ASP A 118 -22.92 4.22 19.56
C ASP A 118 -21.39 4.17 19.75
N GLU A 119 -20.89 3.11 20.36
CA GLU A 119 -19.45 2.86 20.58
C GLU A 119 -18.81 2.04 19.45
N MET A 120 -19.60 1.33 18.63
CA MET A 120 -19.13 0.44 17.57
C MET A 120 -19.70 0.89 16.22
N ILE A 121 -18.98 1.78 15.56
CA ILE A 121 -19.35 2.35 14.27
C ILE A 121 -18.73 1.59 13.08
N ALA A 122 -17.80 0.67 13.31
CA ALA A 122 -17.21 -0.20 12.29
C ALA A 122 -18.26 -1.04 11.54
N ASP A 123 -18.08 -1.28 10.24
CA ASP A 123 -18.92 -2.21 9.47
C ASP A 123 -18.57 -3.67 9.75
N TYR A 124 -17.30 -3.90 10.09
CA TYR A 124 -16.71 -5.21 10.31
C TYR A 124 -15.98 -5.26 11.64
N ALA A 125 -16.14 -6.35 12.37
CA ALA A 125 -15.39 -6.60 13.60
C ALA A 125 -13.97 -7.06 13.25
N ILE A 126 -12.99 -6.19 13.46
CA ILE A 126 -11.56 -6.49 13.33
C ILE A 126 -10.97 -6.59 14.73
N LYS A 127 -10.30 -7.70 15.03
CA LYS A 127 -9.67 -7.96 16.32
C LYS A 127 -8.16 -7.82 16.23
N ARG A 128 -7.59 -7.00 17.10
CA ARG A 128 -6.16 -6.99 17.42
C ARG A 128 -5.88 -8.24 18.26
N VAL A 129 -5.14 -9.21 17.72
CA VAL A 129 -5.01 -10.54 18.34
C VAL A 129 -4.27 -10.48 19.67
N LYS A 130 -3.26 -9.61 19.78
CA LYS A 130 -2.42 -9.49 20.97
C LYS A 130 -3.19 -8.99 22.20
N THR A 131 -3.98 -7.94 22.04
CA THR A 131 -4.71 -7.30 23.15
C THR A 131 -6.13 -7.84 23.31
N GLY A 132 -6.68 -8.42 22.25
CA GLY A 132 -8.08 -8.83 22.18
C GLY A 132 -9.05 -7.70 21.84
N GLU A 133 -8.56 -6.47 21.67
CA GLU A 133 -9.33 -5.29 21.30
C GLU A 133 -10.05 -5.49 19.97
N ILE A 134 -11.30 -5.02 19.90
CA ILE A 134 -12.05 -4.88 18.65
C ILE A 134 -11.99 -3.43 18.22
N LEU A 135 -11.56 -3.20 16.97
CA LEU A 135 -11.46 -1.84 16.42
C LEU A 135 -12.86 -1.27 16.23
N ASP A 136 -13.10 -0.11 16.83
CA ASP A 136 -14.42 0.53 16.94
C ASP A 136 -14.93 1.21 15.67
N GLY A 137 -14.08 1.34 14.65
CA GLY A 137 -14.41 2.05 13.40
C GLY A 137 -13.86 3.47 13.32
N THR A 138 -13.29 3.97 14.41
CA THR A 138 -12.69 5.30 14.45
C THR A 138 -11.32 5.33 13.78
N THR A 139 -10.91 6.53 13.38
CA THR A 139 -9.54 6.80 12.91
C THR A 139 -8.50 6.52 14.00
N ALA A 140 -8.87 6.68 15.28
CA ALA A 140 -7.98 6.51 16.42
C ALA A 140 -7.66 5.03 16.70
N SER A 141 -8.62 4.13 16.47
CA SER A 141 -8.36 2.68 16.58
C SER A 141 -7.54 2.12 15.43
N GLY A 142 -7.35 2.89 14.35
CA GLY A 142 -6.66 2.45 13.13
C GLY A 142 -7.52 1.59 12.22
N TYR A 143 -8.83 1.51 12.46
CA TYR A 143 -9.77 0.63 11.77
C TYR A 143 -9.62 0.63 10.24
N TRP A 144 -9.63 1.82 9.63
CA TRP A 144 -9.60 1.97 8.18
C TRP A 144 -8.30 1.51 7.54
N VAL A 145 -7.18 1.66 8.26
CA VAL A 145 -5.86 1.20 7.81
C VAL A 145 -5.87 -0.33 7.76
N GLU A 146 -6.31 -0.95 8.85
CA GLU A 146 -6.33 -2.40 8.99
C GLU A 146 -7.33 -3.09 8.07
N LEU A 147 -8.53 -2.51 7.92
CA LEU A 147 -9.51 -2.98 6.96
C LEU A 147 -8.96 -2.90 5.53
N GLY A 148 -8.31 -1.78 5.17
CA GLY A 148 -7.70 -1.59 3.86
C GLY A 148 -6.63 -2.65 3.57
N ILE A 149 -5.71 -2.88 4.51
CA ILE A 149 -4.68 -3.93 4.38
C ILE A 149 -5.33 -5.31 4.16
N PHE A 150 -6.34 -5.66 4.96
CA PHE A 150 -7.04 -6.93 4.83
C PHE A 150 -7.75 -7.07 3.47
N GLN A 151 -8.38 -6.01 2.97
CA GLN A 151 -9.07 -6.01 1.68
C GLN A 151 -8.11 -6.21 0.50
N HIS A 152 -6.90 -5.63 0.57
CA HIS A 152 -5.87 -5.85 -0.44
C HIS A 152 -5.33 -7.28 -0.40
N LEU A 153 -5.09 -7.84 0.79
CA LEU A 153 -4.59 -9.20 0.95
C LEU A 153 -5.64 -10.26 0.57
N CYS A 154 -6.89 -10.02 0.95
CA CYS A 154 -8.00 -10.96 0.90
C CYS A 154 -9.24 -10.35 0.23
N PRO A 155 -9.15 -10.04 -1.08
CA PRO A 155 -10.23 -9.38 -1.80
C PRO A 155 -11.52 -10.21 -1.79
N GLY A 156 -12.64 -9.52 -1.65
CA GLY A 156 -13.98 -10.11 -1.71
C GLY A 156 -14.53 -10.67 -0.40
N ILE A 157 -13.77 -10.64 0.71
CA ILE A 157 -14.27 -11.05 2.04
C ILE A 157 -15.00 -9.91 2.75
N ALA A 158 -14.42 -8.71 2.77
CA ALA A 158 -15.02 -7.50 3.34
C ALA A 158 -15.29 -6.49 2.21
N LYS A 159 -16.56 -6.19 1.96
CA LYS A 159 -17.02 -5.36 0.84
C LYS A 159 -17.74 -4.10 1.30
#